data_AF-A0A838RFM5-F1
#
_entry.id   AF-A0A838RFM5-F1
#
_cell.length_a   1.000
_cell.length_b   1.000
_cell.length_c   1.000
_cell.angle_alpha   90.00
_cell.angle_beta   90.00
_cell.angle_gamma   90.00
#
_symmetry.space_group_name_H-M   'P 1'
#
loop_
_entity.id
_entity.type
_entity.pdbx_description
1 polymer ?
#
loop_
_entity_poly.entity_id
_entity_poly.type
_entity_poly.pdbx_seq_one_letter_code
_entity_poly.pdbx_strand_id
1 'polypeptide(L)'
;EQVHECQSPIFLHAAMEQGRIYYQLDVPREAPTVRGFASILYQGLNGATPEAIEATPLELYDLLGLNKVLSPQRLNGLTALLSYMKRNARKLAVAG
;
A
#
# COMPACT_ATOMS: atom_id res chain seq x y z
N GLU A 1 11.43 -1.98 -4.72
CA GLU A 1 11.53 -3.35 -4.18
C GLU A 1 10.29 -4.16 -4.56
N GLN A 2 10.40 -5.48 -4.68
CA GLN A 2 9.26 -6.36 -4.98
C GLN A 2 8.45 -6.66 -3.72
N VAL A 3 7.13 -6.59 -3.81
CA VAL A 3 6.19 -7.00 -2.75
C VAL A 3 5.93 -8.50 -2.89
N HIS A 4 6.58 -9.31 -2.06
CA HIS A 4 6.58 -10.77 -2.17
C HIS A 4 5.28 -11.39 -1.63
N GLU A 5 4.52 -10.63 -0.85
CA GLU A 5 3.28 -11.07 -0.21
C GLU A 5 2.08 -11.07 -1.16
N CYS A 6 2.26 -10.60 -2.40
CA CYS A 6 1.25 -10.63 -3.46
C CYS A 6 1.57 -11.74 -4.47
N GLN A 7 0.55 -12.49 -4.90
CA GLN A 7 0.71 -13.53 -5.94
C GLN A 7 1.08 -12.93 -7.32
N SER A 8 0.69 -11.67 -7.57
CA SER A 8 1.13 -10.91 -8.74
C SER A 8 2.39 -10.12 -8.42
N PRO A 9 3.38 -10.03 -9.34
CA PRO A 9 4.61 -9.28 -9.09
C PRO A 9 4.29 -7.78 -9.05
N ILE A 10 4.29 -7.20 -7.86
CA ILE A 10 4.13 -5.76 -7.64
C ILE A 10 5.50 -5.19 -7.28
N PHE A 11 5.86 -4.06 -7.88
CA PHE A 11 7.04 -3.30 -7.49
C PHE A 11 6.61 -1.98 -6.87
N LEU A 12 7.25 -1.64 -5.75
CA LEU A 12 7.03 -0.39 -5.04
C LEU A 12 8.36 0.31 -4.81
N HIS A 13 8.43 1.57 -5.18
CA HIS A 13 9.49 2.49 -4.78
C HIS A 13 8.90 3.54 -3.84
N ALA A 14 9.67 3.94 -2.83
CA ALA A 14 9.29 4.95 -1.86
C ALA A 14 10.48 5.86 -1.58
N ALA A 15 10.25 7.16 -1.58
CA ALA A 15 11.25 8.17 -1.25
C ALA A 15 10.65 9.19 -0.28
N MET A 16 11.48 9.74 0.61
CA MET A 16 11.06 10.79 1.53
C MET A 16 11.61 12.13 1.07
N GLU A 17 10.73 13.13 0.95
CA GLU A 17 11.07 14.51 0.63
C GLU A 17 10.31 15.45 1.56
N GLN A 18 11.03 16.35 2.24
CA GLN A 18 10.44 17.36 3.13
C GLN A 18 9.47 16.78 4.18
N GLY A 19 9.82 15.63 4.77
CA GLY A 19 9.01 14.94 5.79
C GLY A 19 7.76 14.22 5.26
N ARG A 20 7.64 14.06 3.94
CA ARG A 20 6.54 13.36 3.27
C ARG A 20 7.08 12.21 2.43
N ILE A 21 6.31 11.14 2.32
CA ILE A 21 6.70 9.96 1.53
C ILE A 21 5.94 9.93 0.21
N TYR A 22 6.69 9.80 -0.88
CA TYR A 22 6.17 9.63 -2.23
C TYR A 22 6.40 8.21 -2.71
N TYR A 23 5.35 7.63 -3.30
CA TYR A 23 5.34 6.26 -3.76
C TYR A 23 5.34 6.20 -5.30
N GLN A 24 5.95 5.16 -5.85
CA GLN A 24 5.78 4.74 -7.23
C GLN A 24 5.46 3.26 -7.23
N LEU A 25 4.37 2.89 -7.90
CA LEU A 25 3.84 1.53 -7.92
C LEU A 25 3.80 1.05 -9.38
N ASP A 26 4.43 -0.09 -9.65
CA ASP A 26 4.27 -0.82 -10.89
C ASP A 26 3.49 -2.11 -10.61
N VAL A 27 2.37 -2.26 -11.31
CA VAL A 27 1.44 -3.37 -11.12
C VAL A 27 0.98 -3.89 -12.48
N PRO A 28 1.12 -5.20 -12.75
CA PRO A 28 0.78 -5.81 -14.03
C PRO A 28 -0.68 -5.59 -14.44
N ARG A 29 -0.92 -5.41 -15.75
CA ARG A 29 -2.25 -5.10 -16.31
C ARG A 29 -3.25 -6.24 -16.09
N GLU A 30 -2.77 -7.47 -16.07
CA GLU A 30 -3.51 -8.71 -15.84
C GLU A 30 -3.98 -8.89 -14.38
N ALA A 31 -3.53 -8.03 -13.44
CA ALA A 31 -3.94 -8.07 -12.03
C ALA A 31 -4.89 -6.90 -11.67
N PRO A 32 -6.13 -6.85 -12.23
CA PRO A 32 -7.01 -5.69 -12.09
C PRO A 32 -7.39 -5.36 -10.64
N THR A 33 -7.64 -6.37 -9.82
CA THR A 33 -7.98 -6.18 -8.40
C THR A 33 -6.82 -5.56 -7.62
N VAL A 34 -5.60 -6.06 -7.85
CA VAL A 34 -4.38 -5.55 -7.21
C VAL A 34 -4.09 -4.13 -7.66
N ARG A 35 -4.30 -3.81 -8.95
CA ARG A 35 -4.23 -2.43 -9.47
C ARG A 35 -5.23 -1.52 -8.77
N GLY A 36 -6.45 -1.99 -8.52
CA GLY A 36 -7.45 -1.26 -7.76
C GLY A 36 -6.97 -0.93 -6.34
N PHE A 37 -6.45 -1.93 -5.62
CA PHE A 37 -5.89 -1.75 -4.29
C PHE A 37 -4.71 -0.77 -4.27
N ALA A 38 -3.76 -0.95 -5.18
CA ALA A 38 -2.61 -0.06 -5.33
C ALA A 38 -3.05 1.38 -5.61
N SER A 39 -4.08 1.58 -6.45
CA SER A 39 -4.62 2.91 -6.73
C SER A 39 -5.28 3.56 -5.51
N ILE A 40 -6.06 2.81 -4.73
CA ILE A 40 -6.68 3.31 -3.50
C ILE A 40 -5.61 3.77 -2.50
N LEU A 41 -4.62 2.91 -2.25
CA LEU A 41 -3.54 3.22 -1.32
C LEU A 41 -2.67 4.38 -1.82
N TYR A 42 -2.36 4.42 -3.12
CA TYR A 42 -1.62 5.52 -3.71
C TYR A 42 -2.34 6.86 -3.52
N GLN A 43 -3.62 6.93 -3.85
CA GLN A 43 -4.39 8.17 -3.72
C GLN A 43 -4.53 8.62 -2.26
N GLY A 44 -4.60 7.69 -1.31
CA GLY A 44 -4.73 8.01 0.12
C GLY A 44 -3.40 8.35 0.81
N LEU A 45 -2.28 7.77 0.38
CA LEU A 45 -1.03 7.77 1.14
C LEU A 45 0.14 8.46 0.44
N ASN A 46 0.06 8.71 -0.87
CA ASN A 46 1.12 9.41 -1.58
C ASN A 46 1.23 10.87 -1.12
N GLY A 47 2.41 11.29 -0.68
CA GLY A 47 2.66 12.61 -0.10
C GLY A 47 2.24 12.72 1.37
N ALA A 48 1.83 11.63 2.03
CA ALA A 48 1.52 11.62 3.46
C ALA A 48 2.80 11.58 4.32
N THR A 49 2.68 11.96 5.59
CA THR A 49 3.79 11.82 6.55
C THR A 49 3.93 10.36 6.99
N PRO A 50 5.12 9.93 7.47
CA PRO A 50 5.29 8.58 8.00
C PRO A 50 4.26 8.23 9.08
N GLU A 51 3.96 9.15 9.99
CA GLU A 51 3.01 8.93 11.09
C GLU A 51 1.59 8.68 10.56
N ALA A 52 1.16 9.44 9.55
CA ALA A 52 -0.16 9.27 8.94
C ALA A 52 -0.28 7.91 8.22
N ILE A 53 0.78 7.49 7.53
CA ILE A 53 0.84 6.17 6.88
C ILE A 53 0.77 5.06 7.93
N GLU A 54 1.51 5.19 9.02
CA GLU A 54 1.50 4.23 10.12
C GLU A 54 0.18 4.16 10.88
N ALA A 55 -0.51 5.29 11.03
CA ALA A 55 -1.81 5.38 11.69
C ALA A 55 -2.96 4.74 10.87
N THR A 56 -2.75 4.50 9.56
CA THR A 56 -3.80 3.93 8.69
C THR A 56 -4.17 2.50 9.15
N PRO A 57 -5.43 2.18 9.49
CA PRO A 57 -5.81 0.84 9.93
C PRO A 57 -5.49 -0.25 8.91
N LEU A 58 -5.02 -1.42 9.35
CA LEU A 58 -4.75 -2.54 8.42
C LEU A 58 -6.05 -3.08 7.80
N GLU A 59 -7.14 -2.94 8.53
CA GLU A 59 -8.51 -3.30 8.17
C GLU A 59 -9.21 -2.19 7.36
N LEU A 60 -8.46 -1.34 6.65
CA LEU A 60 -8.99 -0.28 5.79
C LEU A 60 -10.09 -0.79 4.83
N TYR A 61 -10.01 -2.05 4.40
CA TYR A 61 -11.04 -2.66 3.56
C TYR A 61 -12.43 -2.70 4.21
N ASP A 62 -12.53 -2.79 5.54
CA ASP A 62 -13.81 -2.78 6.25
C ASP A 62 -14.43 -1.38 6.22
N LEU A 63 -13.61 -0.35 6.42
CA LEU A 63 -14.04 1.06 6.32
C LEU A 63 -14.53 1.40 4.90
N LEU A 64 -13.91 0.80 3.89
CA LEU A 64 -14.30 0.96 2.49
C LEU A 64 -15.43 0.00 2.06
N GLY A 65 -15.89 -0.89 2.94
CA GLY A 65 -16.93 -1.89 2.65
C GLY A 65 -16.52 -2.94 1.61
N LEU A 66 -15.23 -3.10 1.33
CA LEU A 66 -14.72 -4.04 0.33
C LEU A 66 -14.89 -5.50 0.76
N ASN A 67 -14.97 -5.75 2.06
CA ASN A 67 -15.28 -7.06 2.63
C ASN A 67 -16.65 -7.63 2.19
N LYS A 68 -17.57 -6.77 1.74
CA LYS A 68 -18.89 -7.18 1.24
C LYS A 68 -18.86 -7.70 -0.19
N VAL A 69 -17.81 -7.38 -0.95
CA VAL A 69 -17.76 -7.63 -2.40
C VAL A 69 -16.51 -8.39 -2.86
N LEU A 70 -15.52 -8.57 -1.98
CA LEU A 70 -14.28 -9.29 -2.27
C LEU A 70 -14.08 -10.47 -1.30
N SER A 71 -13.51 -11.56 -1.79
CA SER A 71 -13.16 -12.71 -0.96
C SER A 71 -12.00 -12.38 0.00
N PRO A 72 -11.90 -13.08 1.15
CA PRO A 72 -10.80 -12.88 2.10
C PRO A 72 -9.41 -12.97 1.45
N GLN A 73 -9.23 -13.89 0.51
CA GLN A 73 -7.97 -14.05 -0.21
C GLN A 73 -7.59 -12.81 -1.02
N ARG A 74 -8.56 -12.09 -1.60
CA ARG A 74 -8.30 -10.83 -2.31
C ARG A 74 -7.94 -9.72 -1.32
N LEU A 75 -8.66 -9.64 -0.20
CA LEU A 75 -8.41 -8.64 0.84
C LEU A 75 -7.00 -8.76 1.42
N ASN A 76 -6.48 -9.98 1.55
CA ASN A 76 -5.09 -10.20 1.98
C ASN A 76 -4.08 -9.46 1.11
N GLY A 77 -4.33 -9.31 -0.21
CA GLY A 77 -3.45 -8.55 -1.09
C GLY A 77 -3.41 -7.05 -0.76
N LEU A 78 -4.56 -6.46 -0.43
CA LEU A 78 -4.62 -5.06 0.03
C LEU A 78 -3.88 -4.90 1.36
N THR A 79 -4.18 -5.74 2.34
CA THR A 79 -3.56 -5.69 3.67
C THR A 79 -2.05 -5.88 3.60
N ALA A 80 -1.59 -6.80 2.73
CA ALA A 80 -0.17 -7.04 2.48
C ALA A 80 0.51 -5.81 1.87
N LEU A 81 -0.09 -5.20 0.85
CA LEU A 81 0.47 -4.00 0.21
C LEU A 81 0.53 -2.82 1.20
N LEU A 82 -0.53 -2.58 1.98
CA LEU A 82 -0.54 -1.55 3.02
C LEU A 82 0.53 -1.82 4.10
N SER A 83 0.64 -3.07 4.57
CA SER A 83 1.69 -3.47 5.52
C SER A 83 3.09 -3.19 4.96
N TYR A 84 3.30 -3.47 3.67
CA TYR A 84 4.54 -3.20 2.99
C TYR A 84 4.84 -1.69 2.90
N MET A 85 3.84 -0.86 2.56
CA MET A 85 3.96 0.61 2.55
C MET A 85 4.32 1.18 3.92
N LYS A 86 3.67 0.69 4.99
CA LYS A 86 3.98 1.07 6.38
C LYS A 86 5.41 0.72 6.79
N ARG A 87 5.91 -0.45 6.39
CA ARG A 87 7.31 -0.83 6.66
C ARG A 87 8.30 0.08 5.94
N ASN A 88 8.02 0.46 4.70
CA ASN A 88 8.83 1.45 3.98
C ASN A 88 8.81 2.81 4.68
N ALA A 89 7.64 3.25 5.15
CA ALA A 89 7.52 4.50 5.87
C ALA A 89 8.38 4.55 7.14
N ARG A 90 8.32 3.49 7.96
CA ARG A 90 9.19 3.32 9.14
C ARG A 90 10.67 3.41 8.80
N LYS A 91 11.09 2.67 7.77
CA LYS A 91 12.50 2.64 7.36
C LYS A 91 12.99 4.02 6.93
N LEU A 92 12.18 4.72 6.12
CA LEU A 92 12.53 6.05 5.62
C LEU A 92 12.53 7.11 6.73
N ALA A 93 11.60 7.03 7.69
CA ALA A 93 11.51 7.95 8.81
C ALA A 93 12.72 7.85 9.77
N VAL A 94 13.34 6.68 9.87
CA VAL A 94 14.54 6.46 10.70
C VAL A 94 15.83 6.85 9.96
N ALA A 95 15.80 6.88 8.62
CA ALA A 95 16.98 7.12 7.79
C ALA A 95 17.20 8.58 7.39
N GLY A 96 16.22 9.47 7.60
CA GLY A 96 16.32 10.91 7.37
C GLY A 96 16.37 11.70 8.67
#